data_AF-A0A0F2CES7-F1
#
_entry.id   AF-A0A0F2CES7-F1
#
_cell.length_a   1.000
_cell.length_b   1.000
_cell.length_c   1.000
_cell.angle_alpha   90.00
_cell.angle_beta   90.00
_cell.angle_gamma   90.00
#
_symmetry.space_group_name_H-M   'P 1'
#
loop_
_entity.id
_entity.type
_entity.pdbx_description
1 polymer ?
#
loop_
_entity_poly.entity_id
_entity_poly.type
_entity_poly.pdbx_seq_one_letter_code
_entity_poly.pdbx_strand_id
1 'polypeptide(L)'
;MTETRQNKVRTKPFIILLAALICGLIVFGVWLVTRDSRENLTISAIAESANQTDGYASEALDGLEEDTATLCRGVSGCVEGYASPTVELLRFDSKEGAAEFSSENVGSYQSDWIVVVYTDGSLSDSGRQEVEDLIDSMWKSESARSQFSQKVGRGSLEIGFTGSGAISC
;
A
#
# COMPACT_ATOMS: atom_id res chain seq x y z
N MET A 1 24.02 52.07 -38.84
CA MET A 1 23.57 50.75 -39.34
C MET A 1 24.27 49.69 -38.52
N THR A 2 23.60 49.12 -37.54
CA THR A 2 24.14 48.12 -36.60
C THR A 2 23.73 46.72 -37.06
N GLU A 3 24.69 45.99 -37.61
CA GLU A 3 24.53 44.63 -38.09
C GLU A 3 24.42 43.66 -36.90
N THR A 4 23.21 43.15 -36.67
CA THR A 4 22.95 42.19 -35.60
C THR A 4 23.37 40.79 -36.07
N ARG A 5 24.54 40.31 -35.62
CA ARG A 5 24.96 38.92 -35.86
C ARG A 5 24.00 37.95 -35.17
N GLN A 6 23.18 37.27 -35.96
CA GLN A 6 22.37 36.12 -35.54
C GLN A 6 23.32 34.95 -35.20
N ASN A 7 23.58 34.75 -33.91
CA ASN A 7 24.36 33.62 -33.42
C ASN A 7 23.47 32.37 -33.49
N LYS A 8 23.50 31.68 -34.64
CA LYS A 8 22.77 30.42 -34.86
C LYS A 8 23.39 29.34 -33.99
N VAL A 9 22.88 29.19 -32.78
CA VAL A 9 23.25 28.12 -31.85
C VAL A 9 23.01 26.80 -32.55
N ARG A 10 24.10 26.17 -33.02
CA ARG A 10 24.09 24.86 -33.67
C ARG A 10 23.97 23.81 -32.57
N THR A 11 22.80 23.76 -31.93
CA THR A 11 22.49 22.78 -30.89
C THR A 11 22.62 21.40 -31.52
N LYS A 12 23.65 20.66 -31.09
CA LYS A 12 23.94 19.34 -31.64
C LYS A 12 22.73 18.44 -31.31
N PRO A 13 22.19 17.69 -32.28
CA PRO A 13 21.00 16.84 -32.07
C PRO A 13 21.17 15.85 -30.91
N PHE A 14 22.42 15.51 -30.59
CA PHE A 14 22.80 14.69 -29.43
C PHE A 14 22.35 15.26 -28.08
N ILE A 15 22.40 16.60 -27.90
CA ILE A 15 22.02 17.23 -26.63
C ILE A 15 20.51 17.12 -26.39
N ILE A 16 19.71 17.20 -27.46
CA ILE A 16 18.25 17.10 -27.39
C ILE A 16 17.83 15.67 -27.03
N LEU A 17 18.45 14.66 -27.64
CA LEU A 17 18.20 13.25 -27.32
C LEU A 17 18.54 12.92 -25.86
N LEU A 18 19.66 13.43 -25.36
CA LEU A 18 20.12 13.17 -24.00
C LEU A 18 19.19 13.83 -22.97
N ALA A 19 18.73 15.05 -23.23
CA ALA A 19 17.74 15.72 -22.38
C ALA A 19 16.39 14.99 -22.35
N ALA A 20 15.90 14.50 -23.50
CA ALA A 20 14.64 13.75 -23.57
C ALA A 20 14.71 12.43 -22.78
N LEU A 21 15.85 11.72 -22.86
CA LEU A 21 16.07 10.47 -22.14
C LEU A 21 16.12 10.69 -20.62
N ILE A 22 16.80 11.76 -20.17
CA ILE A 22 16.81 12.15 -18.75
C ILE A 22 15.40 12.50 -18.27
N CYS A 23 14.64 13.29 -19.02
CA CYS A 23 13.26 13.62 -18.67
C CYS A 23 12.38 12.35 -18.58
N GLY A 24 12.52 11.42 -19.52
CA GLY A 24 11.80 10.15 -19.49
C GLY A 24 12.13 9.31 -18.25
N LEU A 25 13.41 9.23 -17.87
CA LEU A 25 13.84 8.51 -16.67
C LEU A 25 13.32 9.15 -15.38
N ILE A 26 13.26 10.48 -15.30
CA ILE A 26 12.71 11.18 -14.12
C ILE A 26 11.21 10.89 -14.00
N VAL A 27 10.44 11.00 -15.09
CA VAL A 27 9.00 10.71 -15.05
C VAL A 27 8.75 9.25 -14.67
N PHE A 28 9.53 8.31 -15.24
CA PHE A 28 9.42 6.90 -14.89
C PHE A 28 9.81 6.63 -13.42
N GLY A 29 10.85 7.29 -12.92
CA GLY A 29 11.26 7.20 -11.51
C GLY A 29 10.19 7.74 -10.56
N VAL A 30 9.58 8.88 -10.88
CA VAL A 30 8.45 9.43 -10.11
C VAL A 30 7.26 8.46 -10.16
N TRP A 31 6.93 7.94 -11.34
CA TRP A 31 5.85 6.97 -11.50
C TRP A 31 6.05 5.70 -10.66
N LEU A 32 7.27 5.16 -10.63
CA LEU A 32 7.61 4.01 -9.77
C LEU A 32 7.50 4.34 -8.27
N VAL A 33 7.87 5.55 -7.85
CA VAL A 33 7.76 5.98 -6.44
C VAL A 33 6.31 6.25 -6.05
N THR A 34 5.46 6.69 -6.99
CA THR A 34 4.04 6.94 -6.75
C THR A 34 3.18 5.69 -6.86
N ARG A 35 3.67 4.61 -7.48
CA ARG A 35 2.93 3.37 -7.59
C ARG A 35 2.91 2.68 -6.22
N ASP A 36 1.77 2.72 -5.55
CA ASP A 36 1.59 2.11 -4.25
C ASP A 36 1.68 0.58 -4.38
N SER A 37 2.68 -0.04 -3.75
CA SER A 37 2.88 -1.51 -3.77
C SER A 37 1.63 -2.26 -3.28
N ARG A 38 0.78 -1.61 -2.49
CA ARG A 38 -0.46 -2.17 -1.94
C ARG A 38 -1.52 -2.49 -2.99
N GLU A 39 -1.41 -1.91 -4.17
CA GLU A 39 -2.32 -2.20 -5.30
C GLU A 39 -2.25 -3.68 -5.74
N ASN A 40 -1.15 -4.38 -5.43
CA ASN A 40 -0.96 -5.80 -5.70
C ASN A 40 -1.28 -6.72 -4.51
N LEU A 41 -1.63 -6.19 -3.33
CA LEU A 41 -2.11 -7.03 -2.25
C LEU A 41 -3.50 -7.55 -2.61
N THR A 42 -3.65 -8.88 -2.59
CA THR A 42 -4.91 -9.59 -2.82
C THR A 42 -5.52 -9.96 -1.47
N ILE A 43 -6.86 -10.07 -1.43
CA ILE A 43 -7.56 -10.48 -0.21
C ILE A 43 -7.17 -11.91 0.18
N SER A 44 -6.73 -12.74 -0.77
CA SER A 44 -6.24 -14.09 -0.50
C SER A 44 -5.12 -14.14 0.57
N ALA A 45 -4.24 -13.15 0.63
CA ALA A 45 -3.18 -13.08 1.64
C ALA A 45 -3.73 -12.81 3.06
N ILE A 46 -4.86 -12.09 3.12
CA ILE A 46 -5.62 -11.84 4.35
C ILE A 46 -6.18 -13.14 4.89
N ALA A 47 -6.85 -13.90 4.02
CA ALA A 47 -7.43 -15.20 4.35
C ALA A 47 -6.37 -16.15 4.94
N GLU A 48 -5.18 -16.20 4.33
CA GLU A 48 -4.08 -17.05 4.79
C GLU A 48 -3.47 -16.59 6.14
N SER A 49 -3.38 -15.28 6.37
CA SER A 49 -2.89 -14.73 7.65
C SER A 49 -3.91 -14.86 8.79
N ALA A 50 -5.20 -14.76 8.48
CA ALA A 50 -6.27 -14.89 9.45
C ALA A 50 -6.32 -16.29 10.05
N ASN A 51 -6.06 -17.32 9.23
CA ASN A 51 -5.99 -18.71 9.67
C ASN A 51 -4.79 -19.02 10.59
N GLN A 52 -3.83 -18.10 10.71
CA GLN A 52 -2.65 -18.21 11.59
C GLN A 52 -2.74 -17.35 12.85
N THR A 53 -3.80 -16.55 12.98
CA THR A 53 -4.00 -15.64 14.11
C THR A 53 -5.00 -16.25 15.08
N ASP A 54 -4.70 -16.26 16.38
CA ASP A 54 -5.68 -16.65 17.40
C ASP A 54 -6.48 -15.40 17.82
N GLY A 55 -7.81 -15.48 17.95
CA GLY A 55 -8.64 -14.37 18.45
C GLY A 55 -10.02 -14.27 17.79
N TYR A 56 -10.73 -13.17 18.01
CA TYR A 56 -12.04 -12.96 17.38
C TYR A 56 -11.92 -12.69 15.88
N ALA A 57 -10.77 -12.16 15.44
CA ALA A 57 -10.49 -11.97 14.02
C ALA A 57 -10.44 -13.30 13.24
N SER A 58 -9.97 -14.39 13.86
CA SER A 58 -9.96 -15.69 13.18
C SER A 58 -11.32 -16.34 13.13
N GLU A 59 -12.16 -16.17 14.16
CA GLU A 59 -13.56 -16.57 14.10
C GLU A 59 -14.34 -15.79 13.03
N ALA A 60 -14.11 -14.48 12.94
CA ALA A 60 -14.78 -13.62 11.96
C ALA A 60 -14.40 -13.95 10.50
N LEU A 61 -13.16 -14.36 10.31
CA LEU A 61 -12.57 -14.68 9.00
C LEU A 61 -12.55 -16.19 8.73
N ASP A 62 -13.13 -17.00 9.61
CA ASP A 62 -13.23 -18.44 9.41
C ASP A 62 -14.16 -18.75 8.23
N GLY A 63 -13.76 -19.69 7.39
CA GLY A 63 -14.51 -20.03 6.18
C GLY A 63 -14.59 -18.90 5.14
N LEU A 64 -13.64 -17.95 5.16
CA LEU A 64 -13.55 -16.91 4.14
C LEU A 64 -13.22 -17.52 2.77
N GLU A 65 -14.17 -17.47 1.85
CA GLU A 65 -14.05 -18.00 0.49
C GLU A 65 -14.16 -16.88 -0.56
N GLU A 66 -13.49 -17.05 -1.69
CA GLU A 66 -13.59 -16.10 -2.79
C GLU A 66 -15.01 -16.15 -3.40
N ASP A 67 -15.71 -15.01 -3.38
CA ASP A 67 -17.03 -14.85 -4.01
C ASP A 67 -17.12 -13.53 -4.78
N THR A 68 -16.03 -13.19 -5.48
CA THR A 68 -15.90 -11.96 -6.28
C THR A 68 -17.07 -11.76 -7.26
N ALA A 69 -17.51 -12.84 -7.93
CA ALA A 69 -18.56 -12.76 -8.94
C ALA A 69 -19.94 -12.41 -8.37
N THR A 70 -20.18 -12.68 -7.09
CA THR A 70 -21.44 -12.34 -6.41
C THR A 70 -21.31 -11.00 -5.70
N LEU A 71 -20.26 -10.82 -4.90
CA LEU A 71 -20.06 -9.61 -4.10
C LEU A 71 -19.81 -8.37 -4.95
N CYS A 72 -19.01 -8.46 -6.01
CA CYS A 72 -18.74 -7.32 -6.89
C CYS A 72 -19.85 -7.08 -7.94
N ARG A 73 -20.95 -7.86 -7.93
CA ARG A 73 -21.99 -7.74 -8.95
C ARG A 73 -22.75 -6.43 -8.82
N GLY A 74 -22.51 -5.52 -9.76
CA GLY A 74 -23.15 -4.21 -9.77
C GLY A 74 -22.50 -3.19 -8.82
N VAL A 75 -21.36 -3.53 -8.22
CA VAL A 75 -20.56 -2.64 -7.39
C VAL A 75 -19.46 -2.03 -8.26
N SER A 76 -19.52 -0.71 -8.49
CA SER A 76 -18.54 0.00 -9.31
C SER A 76 -17.16 -0.03 -8.66
N GLY A 77 -16.13 -0.35 -9.44
CA GLY A 77 -14.74 -0.38 -8.97
C GLY A 77 -14.38 -1.58 -8.09
N CYS A 78 -15.31 -2.49 -7.77
CA CYS A 78 -14.99 -3.71 -7.02
C CYS A 78 -14.22 -4.69 -7.91
N VAL A 79 -13.06 -5.13 -7.44
CA VAL A 79 -12.13 -5.99 -8.19
C VAL A 79 -11.96 -7.37 -7.57
N GLU A 80 -12.26 -7.53 -6.28
CA GLU A 80 -12.10 -8.78 -5.54
C GLU A 80 -13.09 -8.80 -4.37
N GLY A 81 -13.68 -9.96 -4.09
CA GLY A 81 -14.64 -10.12 -3.02
C GLY A 81 -14.49 -11.47 -2.34
N TYR A 82 -14.49 -11.48 -1.01
CA TYR A 82 -14.46 -12.68 -0.19
C TYR A 82 -15.58 -12.65 0.85
N ALA A 83 -16.23 -13.77 1.08
CA ALA A 83 -17.32 -13.89 2.03
C ALA A 83 -17.00 -14.96 3.08
N SER A 84 -17.31 -14.65 4.34
CA SER A 84 -17.44 -15.60 5.43
C SER A 84 -18.87 -15.55 5.99
N PRO A 85 -19.24 -16.45 6.92
CA PRO A 85 -20.54 -16.38 7.58
C PRO A 85 -20.81 -15.06 8.32
N THR A 86 -19.76 -14.34 8.72
CA THR A 86 -19.88 -13.14 9.59
C THR A 86 -19.40 -11.85 8.95
N VAL A 87 -18.53 -11.90 7.93
CA VAL A 87 -18.02 -10.72 7.22
C VAL A 87 -17.91 -10.94 5.72
N GLU A 88 -18.05 -9.85 4.98
CA GLU A 88 -17.69 -9.76 3.57
C GLU A 88 -16.53 -8.76 3.43
N LEU A 89 -15.50 -9.14 2.69
CA LEU A 89 -14.36 -8.30 2.36
C LEU A 89 -14.42 -7.95 0.88
N LEU A 90 -14.44 -6.66 0.56
CA LEU A 90 -14.44 -6.16 -0.81
C LEU A 90 -13.20 -5.31 -1.05
N ARG A 91 -12.50 -5.54 -2.16
CA ARG A 91 -11.39 -4.70 -2.64
C ARG A 91 -11.83 -3.90 -3.84
N PHE A 92 -11.42 -2.64 -3.85
CA PHE A 92 -11.70 -1.71 -4.92
C PHE A 92 -10.43 -1.36 -5.70
N ASP A 93 -10.61 -0.97 -6.96
CA ASP A 93 -9.57 -0.43 -7.82
C ASP A 93 -9.04 0.94 -7.36
N SER A 94 -9.83 1.65 -6.54
CA SER A 94 -9.58 3.01 -6.09
C SER A 94 -10.03 3.22 -4.64
N LYS A 95 -9.34 4.11 -3.92
CA LYS A 95 -9.73 4.48 -2.54
C LYS A 95 -11.05 5.22 -2.53
N GLU A 96 -11.28 6.00 -3.58
CA GLU A 96 -12.51 6.75 -3.79
C GLU A 96 -13.70 5.80 -3.93
N GLY A 97 -13.57 4.72 -4.72
CA GLY A 97 -14.62 3.70 -4.85
C GLY A 97 -14.91 2.97 -3.55
N ALA A 98 -13.87 2.62 -2.78
CA ALA A 98 -14.04 2.01 -1.45
C ALA A 98 -14.75 2.97 -0.47
N ALA A 99 -14.38 4.25 -0.47
CA ALA A 99 -15.00 5.26 0.39
C ALA A 99 -16.46 5.53 0.01
N GLU A 100 -16.76 5.60 -1.29
CA GLU A 100 -18.13 5.76 -1.80
C GLU A 100 -19.00 4.58 -1.35
N PHE A 101 -18.56 3.35 -1.61
CA PHE A 101 -19.29 2.15 -1.21
C PHE A 101 -19.48 2.08 0.31
N SER A 102 -18.45 2.37 1.11
CA SER A 102 -18.57 2.37 2.57
C SER A 102 -19.52 3.45 3.09
N SER A 103 -19.67 4.57 2.38
CA SER A 103 -20.61 5.63 2.80
C SER A 103 -22.07 5.24 2.58
N GLU A 104 -22.33 4.35 1.62
CA GLU A 104 -23.66 3.82 1.31
C GLU A 104 -24.03 2.61 2.18
N ASN A 105 -23.04 1.91 2.74
CA ASN A 105 -23.22 0.71 3.56
C ASN A 105 -23.05 1.02 5.06
N VAL A 106 -24.16 1.33 5.74
CA VAL A 106 -24.14 1.67 7.17
C VAL A 106 -23.59 0.51 8.00
N GLY A 107 -22.55 0.79 8.77
CA GLY A 107 -21.91 -0.20 9.66
C GLY A 107 -20.79 -1.00 9.00
N SER A 108 -20.41 -0.69 7.76
CA SER A 108 -19.15 -1.18 7.18
C SER A 108 -17.95 -0.40 7.72
N TYR A 109 -16.79 -1.02 7.66
CA TYR A 109 -15.50 -0.40 7.97
C TYR A 109 -14.65 -0.28 6.69
N GLN A 110 -13.92 0.82 6.53
CA GLN A 110 -13.05 1.05 5.37
C GLN A 110 -11.58 1.18 5.81
N SER A 111 -10.70 0.41 5.17
CA SER A 111 -9.24 0.60 5.24
C SER A 111 -8.67 0.75 3.83
N ASP A 112 -8.32 1.99 3.46
CA ASP A 112 -7.85 2.38 2.12
C ASP A 112 -8.75 1.86 0.98
N TRP A 113 -8.35 0.78 0.28
CA TRP A 113 -9.06 0.16 -0.85
C TRP A 113 -9.96 -1.00 -0.43
N ILE A 114 -9.95 -1.38 0.84
CA ILE A 114 -10.70 -2.53 1.36
C ILE A 114 -11.90 -2.01 2.16
N VAL A 115 -13.05 -2.63 1.94
CA VAL A 115 -14.25 -2.45 2.77
C VAL A 115 -14.60 -3.78 3.42
N VAL A 116 -14.86 -3.72 4.72
CA VAL A 116 -15.35 -4.83 5.55
C VAL A 116 -16.83 -4.58 5.83
N VAL A 117 -17.69 -5.47 5.37
CA VAL A 117 -19.12 -5.45 5.67
C VAL A 117 -19.42 -6.56 6.67
N TYR A 118 -19.97 -6.20 7.83
CA TYR A 118 -20.35 -7.19 8.85
C TYR A 118 -21.75 -7.71 8.52
N THR A 119 -21.84 -8.96 8.07
CA THR A 119 -23.10 -9.60 7.65
C THR A 119 -23.90 -10.13 8.83
N ASP A 120 -23.22 -10.50 9.92
CA ASP A 120 -23.83 -10.95 11.16
C ASP A 120 -23.59 -9.93 12.29
N GLY A 121 -24.66 -9.63 13.03
CA GLY A 121 -24.61 -8.82 14.24
C GLY A 121 -24.03 -9.55 15.45
N SER A 122 -23.62 -10.80 15.28
CA SER A 122 -23.01 -11.64 16.33
C SER A 122 -21.62 -11.16 16.76
N LEU A 123 -20.90 -10.44 15.90
CA LEU A 123 -19.61 -9.84 16.23
C LEU A 123 -19.79 -8.70 17.23
N SER A 124 -19.25 -8.90 18.44
CA SER A 124 -19.13 -7.85 19.45
C SER A 124 -18.27 -6.68 18.95
N ASP A 125 -18.43 -5.49 19.55
CA ASP A 125 -17.62 -4.32 19.21
C ASP A 125 -16.11 -4.59 19.33
N SER A 126 -15.70 -5.39 20.32
CA SER A 126 -14.30 -5.82 20.49
C SER A 126 -13.82 -6.71 19.35
N GLY A 127 -14.69 -7.62 18.86
CA GLY A 127 -14.36 -8.49 17.74
C GLY A 127 -14.27 -7.72 16.43
N ARG A 128 -15.16 -6.74 16.23
CA ARG A 128 -15.07 -5.80 15.09
C ARG A 128 -13.74 -5.04 15.12
N GLN A 129 -13.39 -4.47 16.28
CA GLN A 129 -12.14 -3.74 16.43
C GLN A 129 -10.90 -4.61 16.14
N GLU A 130 -10.89 -5.88 16.55
CA GLU A 130 -9.78 -6.80 16.21
C GLU A 130 -9.68 -7.08 14.71
N VAL A 131 -10.80 -7.23 14.01
CA VAL A 131 -10.82 -7.38 12.54
C VAL A 131 -10.28 -6.11 11.88
N GLU A 132 -10.74 -4.94 12.33
CA GLU A 132 -10.30 -3.64 11.82
C GLU A 132 -8.79 -3.45 12.00
N ASP A 133 -8.27 -3.73 13.20
CA ASP A 133 -6.85 -3.65 13.52
C ASP A 133 -6.02 -4.64 12.69
N LEU A 134 -6.53 -5.85 12.43
CA LEU A 134 -5.86 -6.83 11.58
C LEU A 134 -5.74 -6.31 10.14
N ILE A 135 -6.87 -5.87 9.55
CA ILE A 135 -6.91 -5.33 8.18
C ILE A 135 -5.99 -4.11 8.07
N ASP A 136 -6.05 -3.20 9.04
CA ASP A 136 -5.18 -2.03 9.11
C ASP A 136 -3.71 -2.43 9.25
N SER A 137 -3.37 -3.44 10.05
CA SER A 137 -1.97 -3.84 10.25
C SER A 137 -1.35 -4.37 8.96
N MET A 138 -2.13 -5.09 8.16
CA MET A 138 -1.67 -5.70 6.92
C MET A 138 -1.59 -4.70 5.79
N TRP A 139 -2.56 -3.79 5.72
CA TRP A 139 -2.54 -2.76 4.70
C TRP A 139 -1.59 -1.63 5.11
N LYS A 140 -1.69 -1.06 6.32
CA LYS A 140 -0.90 0.13 6.76
C LYS A 140 0.60 -0.12 6.99
N SER A 141 1.08 -1.36 7.24
CA SER A 141 2.46 -1.56 7.73
C SER A 141 3.59 -1.35 6.71
N GLU A 142 3.32 -1.26 5.40
CA GLU A 142 4.41 -1.04 4.42
C GLU A 142 4.93 0.42 4.39
N SER A 143 4.11 1.40 4.77
CA SER A 143 4.51 2.81 4.81
C SER A 143 5.48 3.12 5.96
N ALA A 144 5.44 2.35 7.06
CA ALA A 144 6.36 2.50 8.19
C ALA A 144 7.74 1.86 7.92
N ARG A 145 7.78 0.75 7.17
CA ARG A 145 9.03 0.00 6.93
C ARG A 145 9.94 0.69 5.89
N SER A 146 9.36 1.35 4.88
CA SER A 146 10.15 2.11 3.89
C SER A 146 10.77 3.39 4.46
N GLN A 147 10.12 4.05 5.45
CA GLN A 147 10.72 5.21 6.12
C GLN A 147 11.89 4.82 7.04
N PHE A 148 11.85 3.63 7.65
CA PHE A 148 12.95 3.18 8.52
C PHE A 148 14.18 2.74 7.70
N SER A 149 13.99 2.06 6.56
CA SER A 149 15.13 1.63 5.72
C SER A 149 15.86 2.79 5.03
N GLN A 150 15.20 3.94 4.81
CA GLN A 150 15.84 5.13 4.23
C GLN A 150 16.70 5.91 5.25
N LYS A 151 16.41 5.77 6.56
CA LYS A 151 17.14 6.49 7.62
C LYS A 151 18.43 5.79 8.07
N VAL A 152 18.57 4.49 7.81
CA VAL A 152 19.77 3.70 8.19
C VAL A 152 20.87 3.74 7.11
N GLY A 153 20.54 4.05 5.85
CA GLY A 153 21.51 4.13 4.75
C GLY A 153 22.40 5.38 4.70
N ARG A 154 22.26 6.33 5.64
CA ARG A 154 23.03 7.59 5.69
C ARG A 154 23.79 7.81 7.01
N GLY A 155 23.96 6.76 7.81
CA GLY A 155 24.84 6.77 8.97
C GLY A 155 26.20 6.19 8.61
N SER A 156 27.09 7.05 8.10
CA SER A 156 28.53 6.77 7.98
C SER A 156 29.08 6.32 9.34
N LEU A 157 29.31 5.01 9.52
CA LEU A 157 30.04 4.47 10.64
C LEU A 157 31.54 4.62 10.36
N GLU A 158 32.06 5.85 10.50
CA GLU A 158 33.44 6.03 10.92
C GLU A 158 33.51 5.71 12.41
N ILE A 159 33.76 4.45 12.76
CA ILE A 159 34.20 4.09 14.10
C ILE A 159 35.72 3.93 14.03
N GLY A 160 36.42 5.02 14.33
CA GLY A 160 37.85 4.97 14.63
C GLY A 160 38.06 4.16 15.90
N PHE A 161 38.60 2.95 15.75
CA PHE A 161 38.99 2.10 16.87
C PHE A 161 40.41 2.51 17.32
N THR A 162 40.51 3.34 18.36
CA THR A 162 41.77 3.67 19.04
C THR A 162 41.68 3.35 20.53
N GLY A 163 42.66 2.57 21.03
CA GLY A 163 42.93 2.31 22.45
C GLY A 163 42.35 0.97 22.92
N SER A 164 43.09 -0.14 23.05
CA SER A 164 44.33 -0.40 23.80
C SER A 164 44.25 0.06 25.25
N GLY A 165 43.99 -0.90 26.15
CA GLY A 165 43.98 -0.68 27.60
C GLY A 165 43.55 -1.94 28.36
N ALA A 166 44.44 -2.93 28.43
CA ALA A 166 44.34 -4.03 29.38
C ALA A 166 44.58 -3.50 30.79
N ILE A 167 43.70 -3.82 31.75
CA ILE A 167 44.07 -3.85 33.17
C ILE A 167 43.37 -5.03 33.84
N SER A 168 44.21 -5.96 34.28
CA SER A 168 43.96 -6.98 35.30
C SER A 168 43.95 -6.31 36.68
N CYS A 169 42.98 -6.68 37.52
CA CYS A 169 43.10 -6.90 38.97
C CYS A 169 41.91 -7.77 39.38
#